data_AF-A0A6M6E9S6-F1
#
_entry.id   AF-A0A6M6E9S6-F1
#
_cell.length_a   1.000
_cell.length_b   1.000
_cell.length_c   1.000
_cell.angle_alpha   90.00
_cell.angle_beta   90.00
_cell.angle_gamma   90.00
#
_symmetry.space_group_name_H-M   'P 1'
#
loop_
_entity.id
_entity.type
_entity.pdbx_description
1 polymer ?
#
loop_
_entity_poly.entity_id
_entity_poly.type
_entity_poly.pdbx_seq_one_letter_code
_entity_poly.pdbx_strand_id
1 'polypeptide(L)'
;MSRDKELIFENTKPTYLKFYVYKKKSGTTASAYFSDGLLNLIKERNFISLEMGFNKTTHTVFLKFHNNDDAISLITSQGNYKRSITVNAQLKKLLIDNEVNLADSFTLREIENNLFSLGKEVSYDENIKKEAKLIEWFGVNGQTQGKKPQGELWVKFYNFGPRITTMRISKELKILAQQYRMTHIKLGFSKNSHSLFIKLNNEGQGASILNKFNEYKEKSIFIQMDAAYLKNSGVYIKPTSIYFLQLKDNFTFQLSLSEKNKLDTGEIHWGPNKARKEDLWIKYYTHKSVEQGLFVSNGLLNLAQQNKMTFMQYGFIKETGSTFIRLNNKGNGLPLINQHNEYKYNKEISASKIIYYLNSVDIYVNFKEPYYLIEYLEEKDSWVFEILSPIRSSSYAEPIHWISNEELRLIYREREVKRKSISKSEGDKETYSIDEPELYAEASDFPDEELDIEENNDEDFDIEEINEERKKMSSFVKFSENDPFAHSLSLSKKLLRFCTEQGATHLQIESHLENNAKEVYLKLNSSGKGASLINSDYTYKKSIDVTNIFKTINKEEENLKSTAWYSGERIEDSVFKITAQFWY
;
A
#
# COMPACT_ATOMS: atom_id res chain seq x y z
N MET A 1 -50.15 11.75 65.83
CA MET A 1 -48.96 12.63 65.79
C MET A 1 -47.72 11.76 65.65
N SER A 2 -47.33 11.47 64.41
CA SER A 2 -46.04 10.85 64.06
C SER A 2 -45.22 11.96 63.41
N ARG A 3 -44.07 12.30 64.00
CA ARG A 3 -43.14 13.28 63.43
C ARG A 3 -42.35 12.59 62.33
N ASP A 4 -42.59 13.03 61.10
CA ASP A 4 -41.76 12.76 59.95
C ASP A 4 -40.31 13.15 60.26
N LYS A 5 -39.40 12.18 60.14
CA LYS A 5 -37.97 12.45 60.01
C LYS A 5 -37.71 12.76 58.55
N GLU A 6 -37.76 14.04 58.21
CA GLU A 6 -37.11 14.56 57.00
C GLU A 6 -35.61 14.24 57.09
N LEU A 7 -35.18 13.23 56.35
CA LEU A 7 -33.78 12.99 56.02
C LEU A 7 -33.33 14.13 55.11
N ILE A 8 -32.62 15.09 55.70
CA ILE A 8 -31.89 16.13 54.98
C ILE A 8 -30.83 15.42 54.12
N PHE A 9 -31.10 15.27 52.82
CA PHE A 9 -30.08 14.85 51.87
C PHE A 9 -29.02 15.95 51.78
N GLU A 10 -27.85 15.71 52.37
CA GLU A 10 -26.67 16.56 52.24
C GLU A 10 -26.30 16.72 50.76
N ASN A 11 -26.56 17.92 50.22
CA ASN A 11 -25.83 18.58 49.13
C ASN A 11 -24.99 17.68 48.19
N THR A 12 -25.62 16.69 47.56
CA THR A 12 -24.93 15.83 46.59
C THR A 12 -24.62 16.66 45.36
N LYS A 13 -23.32 16.93 45.11
CA LYS A 13 -22.87 17.63 43.91
C LYS A 13 -23.50 16.98 42.67
N PRO A 14 -23.98 17.77 41.68
CA PRO A 14 -24.71 17.22 40.55
C PRO A 14 -23.84 16.26 39.73
N THR A 15 -24.42 15.12 39.35
CA THR A 15 -23.79 14.07 38.53
C THR A 15 -24.07 14.35 37.06
N TYR A 16 -23.08 14.85 36.33
CA TYR A 16 -23.21 15.16 34.91
C TYR A 16 -21.93 14.88 34.12
N LEU A 17 -22.10 14.77 32.80
CA LEU A 17 -21.04 14.67 31.81
C LEU A 17 -21.10 15.87 30.88
N LYS A 18 -19.96 16.49 30.56
CA LYS A 18 -19.90 17.57 29.56
C LYS A 18 -18.91 17.25 28.46
N PHE A 19 -19.32 17.41 27.21
CA PHE A 19 -18.41 17.24 26.07
C PHE A 19 -17.76 18.57 25.71
N TYR A 20 -16.48 18.50 25.38
CA TYR A 20 -15.71 19.63 24.85
C TYR A 20 -15.15 19.23 23.49
N VAL A 21 -15.52 19.97 22.46
CA VAL A 21 -15.08 19.74 21.08
C VAL A 21 -14.13 20.84 20.66
N TYR A 22 -12.89 20.48 20.31
CA TYR A 22 -11.83 21.40 19.93
C TYR A 22 -11.39 21.15 18.49
N LYS A 23 -11.28 22.21 17.69
CA LYS A 23 -10.75 22.16 16.32
C LYS A 23 -9.23 22.31 16.35
N LYS A 24 -8.49 21.31 15.88
CA LYS A 24 -7.03 21.36 15.65
C LYS A 24 -6.74 21.46 14.15
N LYS A 25 -5.53 21.90 13.78
CA LYS A 25 -5.10 21.97 12.37
C LYS A 25 -5.20 20.61 11.64
N SER A 26 -5.00 19.50 12.35
CA SER A 26 -5.09 18.12 11.82
C SER A 26 -6.47 17.45 11.95
N GLY A 27 -7.49 18.18 12.43
CA GLY A 27 -8.85 17.66 12.62
C GLY A 27 -9.48 18.08 13.94
N THR A 28 -10.68 17.59 14.22
CA THR A 28 -11.44 17.99 15.43
C THR A 28 -11.38 16.88 16.49
N THR A 29 -10.94 17.20 17.70
CA THR A 29 -10.88 16.30 18.87
C THR A 29 -12.02 16.58 19.84
N ALA A 30 -12.56 15.55 20.51
CA ALA A 30 -13.55 15.73 21.56
C ALA A 30 -13.09 15.07 22.87
N SER A 31 -13.41 15.68 24.01
CA SER A 31 -13.15 15.15 25.34
C SER A 31 -14.44 15.16 26.16
N ALA A 32 -14.67 14.13 26.97
CA ALA A 32 -15.78 14.08 27.91
C ALA A 32 -15.25 14.35 29.31
N TYR A 33 -15.82 15.34 29.98
CA TYR A 33 -15.44 15.80 31.31
C TYR A 33 -16.47 15.35 32.34
N PHE A 34 -15.98 14.79 33.45
CA PHE A 34 -16.80 14.29 34.54
C PHE A 34 -17.01 15.38 35.59
N SER A 35 -18.25 15.60 36.03
CA SER A 35 -18.52 16.43 37.20
C SER A 35 -17.90 15.82 38.46
N ASP A 36 -17.72 16.63 39.51
CA ASP A 36 -17.25 16.13 40.81
C ASP A 36 -18.17 15.05 41.39
N GLY A 37 -19.49 15.21 41.24
CA GLY A 37 -20.48 14.22 41.67
C GLY A 37 -20.28 12.88 40.97
N LEU A 38 -20.08 12.90 39.65
CA LEU A 38 -19.80 11.69 38.88
C LEU A 38 -18.45 11.08 39.22
N LEU A 39 -17.41 11.91 39.41
CA LEU A 39 -16.08 11.42 39.76
C LEU A 39 -16.07 10.76 41.15
N ASN A 40 -16.83 11.30 42.11
CA ASN A 40 -17.00 10.67 43.43
C ASN A 40 -17.73 9.33 43.30
N LEU A 41 -18.81 9.28 42.52
CA LEU A 41 -19.54 8.03 42.26
C LEU A 41 -18.65 6.94 41.65
N ILE A 42 -17.82 7.32 40.66
CA ILE A 42 -16.83 6.44 40.02
C ILE A 42 -15.86 5.87 41.04
N LYS A 43 -15.34 6.72 41.95
CA LYS A 43 -14.41 6.33 43.02
C LYS A 43 -15.05 5.42 44.05
N GLU A 44 -16.23 5.79 44.55
CA GLU A 44 -16.98 5.02 45.55
C GLU A 44 -17.30 3.61 45.08
N ARG A 45 -17.61 3.46 43.78
CA ARG A 45 -17.93 2.16 43.17
C ARG A 45 -16.72 1.42 42.57
N ASN A 46 -15.52 2.00 42.68
CA ASN A 46 -14.26 1.45 42.17
C ASN A 46 -14.25 1.14 40.65
N PHE A 47 -14.92 1.96 39.85
CA PHE A 47 -14.94 1.78 38.39
C PHE A 47 -13.61 2.22 37.77
N ILE A 48 -12.89 1.28 37.16
CA ILE A 48 -11.55 1.55 36.60
C ILE A 48 -11.58 1.85 35.09
N SER A 49 -12.68 1.55 34.41
CA SER A 49 -12.83 1.84 32.98
C SER A 49 -14.28 2.18 32.58
N LEU A 50 -14.45 2.75 31.38
CA LEU A 50 -15.71 3.26 30.85
C LEU A 50 -15.88 2.89 29.36
N GLU A 51 -17.08 2.42 29.00
CA GLU A 51 -17.56 2.31 27.62
C GLU A 51 -18.68 3.29 27.34
N MET A 52 -18.74 3.78 26.11
CA MET A 52 -19.81 4.65 25.63
C MET A 52 -20.60 3.91 24.57
N GLY A 53 -21.92 3.91 24.69
CA GLY A 53 -22.86 3.27 23.78
C GLY A 53 -23.79 4.27 23.11
N PHE A 54 -24.24 3.97 21.90
CA PHE A 54 -25.28 4.75 21.22
C PHE A 54 -26.37 3.84 20.68
N ASN A 55 -27.63 4.19 20.96
CA ASN A 55 -28.77 3.55 20.35
C ASN A 55 -29.27 4.41 19.18
N LYS A 56 -29.06 3.93 17.95
CA LYS A 56 -29.47 4.63 16.71
C LYS A 56 -30.98 4.82 16.59
N THR A 57 -31.78 3.97 17.22
CA THR A 57 -33.24 4.05 17.16
C THR A 57 -33.74 5.19 18.04
N THR A 58 -33.24 5.27 19.27
CA THR A 58 -33.71 6.24 20.27
C THR A 58 -32.84 7.49 20.36
N HIS A 59 -31.78 7.55 19.56
CA HIS A 59 -30.76 8.60 19.55
C HIS A 59 -30.20 8.89 20.96
N THR A 60 -30.13 7.86 21.80
CA THR A 60 -29.74 7.97 23.21
C THR A 60 -28.32 7.47 23.41
N VAL A 61 -27.54 8.23 24.18
CA VAL A 61 -26.17 7.89 24.57
C VAL A 61 -26.18 7.22 25.94
N PHE A 62 -25.40 6.15 26.07
CA PHE A 62 -25.27 5.37 27.29
C PHE A 62 -23.81 5.35 27.76
N LEU A 63 -23.60 5.35 29.08
CA LEU A 63 -22.31 5.10 29.71
C LEU A 63 -22.37 3.78 30.46
N LYS A 64 -21.40 2.91 30.25
CA LYS A 64 -21.23 1.68 31.02
C LYS A 64 -19.88 1.64 31.70
N PHE A 65 -19.90 1.61 33.02
CA PHE A 65 -18.70 1.56 33.83
C PHE A 65 -18.31 0.11 34.16
N HIS A 66 -17.02 -0.14 34.28
CA HIS A 66 -16.48 -1.48 34.54
C HIS A 66 -15.39 -1.45 35.60
N ASN A 67 -15.27 -2.56 36.32
CA ASN A 67 -14.22 -2.81 37.32
C ASN A 67 -13.03 -3.61 36.75
N ASN A 68 -12.93 -3.69 35.42
CA ASN A 68 -11.86 -4.36 34.70
C ASN A 68 -11.26 -3.43 33.62
N ASP A 69 -10.16 -3.84 33.00
CA ASP A 69 -9.41 -3.02 32.02
C ASP A 69 -9.89 -3.20 30.57
N ASP A 70 -11.13 -3.65 30.35
CA ASP A 70 -11.64 -3.97 29.01
C ASP A 70 -12.09 -2.74 28.21
N ALA A 71 -12.07 -1.54 28.81
CA ALA A 71 -12.62 -0.31 28.25
C ALA A 71 -11.72 0.93 28.44
N ILE A 72 -12.25 2.14 28.19
CA ILE A 72 -11.49 3.40 28.31
C ILE A 72 -11.09 3.58 29.77
N SER A 73 -9.81 3.39 30.06
CA SER A 73 -9.29 3.49 31.42
C SER A 73 -9.59 4.86 32.03
N LEU A 74 -10.25 4.83 33.19
CA LEU A 74 -10.56 6.00 34.01
C LEU A 74 -9.40 6.36 34.95
N ILE A 75 -8.34 5.56 34.98
CA ILE A 75 -7.19 5.74 35.88
C ILE A 75 -5.95 6.16 35.05
N THR A 76 -5.13 7.06 35.58
CA THR A 76 -3.85 7.45 34.97
C THR A 76 -2.78 6.39 35.26
N SER A 77 -1.63 6.47 34.59
CA SER A 77 -0.50 5.57 34.88
C SER A 77 0.03 5.69 36.30
N GLN A 78 -0.27 6.80 37.00
CA GLN A 78 0.06 7.03 38.41
C GLN A 78 -1.03 6.55 39.39
N GLY A 79 -2.09 5.89 38.91
CA GLY A 79 -3.16 5.38 39.77
C GLY A 79 -4.25 6.41 40.14
N ASN A 80 -4.22 7.60 39.56
CA ASN A 80 -5.21 8.65 39.86
C ASN A 80 -6.42 8.59 38.93
N TYR A 81 -7.62 8.86 39.42
CA TYR A 81 -8.81 8.97 38.56
C TYR A 81 -8.76 10.20 37.65
N LYS A 82 -9.01 9.98 36.37
CA LYS A 82 -9.06 11.01 35.32
C LYS A 82 -10.32 11.84 35.46
N ARG A 83 -10.19 13.16 35.37
CA ARG A 83 -11.32 14.10 35.33
C ARG A 83 -11.95 14.24 33.94
N SER A 84 -11.23 13.83 32.91
CA SER A 84 -11.73 13.80 31.54
C SER A 84 -11.11 12.65 30.75
N ILE A 85 -11.82 12.20 29.73
CA ILE A 85 -11.35 11.20 28.77
C ILE A 85 -11.49 11.73 27.35
N THR A 86 -10.56 11.33 26.48
CA THR A 86 -10.66 11.63 25.04
C THR A 86 -11.75 10.75 24.44
N VAL A 87 -12.70 11.36 23.75
CA VAL A 87 -13.78 10.67 23.04
C VAL A 87 -13.26 10.14 21.72
N ASN A 88 -13.64 8.90 21.40
CA ASN A 88 -13.24 8.27 20.15
C ASN A 88 -13.75 9.05 18.91
N ALA A 89 -12.96 9.09 17.84
CA ALA A 89 -13.33 9.78 16.59
C ALA A 89 -14.62 9.23 15.94
N GLN A 90 -14.87 7.91 16.02
CA GLN A 90 -16.10 7.30 15.50
C GLN A 90 -17.32 7.69 16.32
N LEU A 91 -17.23 7.57 17.65
CA LEU A 91 -18.32 8.00 18.53
C LEU A 91 -18.61 9.48 18.34
N LYS A 92 -17.56 10.32 18.26
CA LYS A 92 -17.71 11.74 17.97
C LYS A 92 -18.44 11.96 16.63
N LYS A 93 -18.02 11.27 15.57
CA LYS A 93 -18.68 11.36 14.26
C LYS A 93 -20.15 10.95 14.37
N LEU A 94 -20.43 9.85 15.05
CA LEU A 94 -21.78 9.36 15.29
C LEU A 94 -22.65 10.39 16.03
N LEU A 95 -22.14 11.00 17.11
CA LEU A 95 -22.85 12.03 17.88
C LEU A 95 -23.16 13.26 17.02
N ILE A 96 -22.22 13.68 16.17
CA ILE A 96 -22.41 14.81 15.24
C ILE A 96 -23.41 14.46 14.14
N ASP A 97 -23.25 13.29 13.50
CA ASP A 97 -24.10 12.82 12.40
C ASP A 97 -25.55 12.58 12.85
N ASN A 98 -25.77 12.38 14.17
CA ASN A 98 -27.09 12.17 14.77
C ASN A 98 -27.59 13.41 15.54
N GLU A 99 -27.03 14.59 15.26
CA GLU A 99 -27.45 15.90 15.80
C GLU A 99 -27.54 15.96 17.34
N VAL A 100 -26.73 15.17 18.05
CA VAL A 100 -26.67 15.23 19.51
C VAL A 100 -26.03 16.55 19.91
N ASN A 101 -26.77 17.41 20.61
CA ASN A 101 -26.26 18.71 21.08
C ASN A 101 -25.20 18.51 22.18
N LEU A 102 -23.93 18.56 21.80
CA LEU A 102 -22.78 18.38 22.70
C LEU A 102 -22.41 19.63 23.52
N ALA A 103 -23.08 20.77 23.32
CA ALA A 103 -22.72 22.02 24.00
C ALA A 103 -23.11 22.04 25.49
N ASP A 104 -24.20 21.34 25.82
CA ASP A 104 -24.78 21.32 27.15
C ASP A 104 -24.20 20.20 28.02
N SER A 105 -24.35 20.37 29.33
CA SER A 105 -24.06 19.31 30.29
C SER A 105 -25.20 18.28 30.30
N PHE A 106 -24.86 17.01 30.20
CA PHE A 106 -25.80 15.91 30.29
C PHE A 106 -25.90 15.42 31.72
N THR A 107 -27.07 15.59 32.33
CA THR A 107 -27.38 14.90 33.59
C THR A 107 -27.42 13.39 33.34
N LEU A 108 -26.85 12.64 34.28
CA LEU A 108 -26.82 11.19 34.19
C LEU A 108 -28.00 10.60 34.94
N ARG A 109 -28.75 9.73 34.26
CA ARG A 109 -29.82 8.94 34.87
C ARG A 109 -29.31 7.52 35.02
N GLU A 110 -29.27 7.04 36.26
CA GLU A 110 -28.87 5.68 36.55
C GLU A 110 -29.95 4.70 36.09
N ILE A 111 -29.56 3.74 35.26
CA ILE A 111 -30.41 2.65 34.76
C ILE A 111 -30.10 1.39 35.57
N GLU A 112 -28.82 1.08 35.73
CA GLU A 112 -28.30 0.01 36.59
C GLU A 112 -27.08 0.54 37.34
N ASN A 113 -26.61 -0.21 38.35
CA ASN A 113 -25.45 0.14 39.17
C ASN A 113 -24.20 0.57 38.36
N ASN A 114 -24.07 0.16 37.10
CA ASN A 114 -22.97 0.57 36.24
C ASN A 114 -23.41 1.08 34.86
N LEU A 115 -24.71 1.32 34.63
CA LEU A 115 -25.26 1.74 33.35
C LEU A 115 -26.06 3.04 33.52
N PHE A 116 -25.74 4.04 32.72
CA PHE A 116 -26.36 5.36 32.79
C PHE A 116 -26.79 5.84 31.40
N SER A 117 -27.93 6.52 31.30
CA SER A 117 -28.29 7.31 30.11
C SER A 117 -27.93 8.77 30.29
N LEU A 118 -27.66 9.45 29.16
CA LEU A 118 -27.46 10.88 29.11
C LEU A 118 -28.78 11.61 28.84
N GLY A 119 -29.23 12.44 29.78
CA GLY A 119 -30.29 13.45 29.60
C GLY A 119 -31.72 12.93 29.43
N LYS A 120 -31.92 11.66 29.03
CA LYS A 120 -33.25 11.07 28.80
C LYS A 120 -33.64 10.15 29.96
N GLU A 121 -34.85 10.34 30.51
CA GLU A 121 -35.47 9.35 31.38
C GLU A 121 -35.77 8.09 30.56
N VAL A 122 -35.18 6.97 30.97
CA VAL A 122 -35.47 5.65 30.40
C VAL A 122 -35.99 4.81 31.56
N SER A 123 -37.27 4.39 31.53
CA SER A 123 -37.82 3.53 32.60
C SER A 123 -37.25 2.12 32.47
N TYR A 124 -36.94 1.47 33.60
CA TYR A 124 -36.33 0.13 33.68
C TYR A 124 -37.27 -1.03 33.28
N ASP A 125 -38.28 -0.77 32.46
CA ASP A 125 -39.22 -1.80 32.02
C ASP A 125 -38.61 -2.68 30.92
N GLU A 126 -39.37 -3.69 30.44
CA GLU A 126 -38.95 -4.63 29.37
C GLU A 126 -38.34 -3.96 28.13
N ASN A 127 -38.62 -2.67 27.92
CA ASN A 127 -38.03 -1.84 26.89
C ASN A 127 -36.50 -1.70 27.01
N ILE A 128 -35.90 -1.62 28.20
CA ILE A 128 -34.43 -1.54 28.33
C ILE A 128 -33.76 -2.85 27.94
N LYS A 129 -34.36 -4.02 28.22
CA LYS A 129 -33.81 -5.30 27.76
C LYS A 129 -33.83 -5.43 26.24
N LYS A 130 -34.81 -4.81 25.57
CA LYS A 130 -34.89 -4.73 24.10
C LYS A 130 -33.93 -3.67 23.56
N GLU A 131 -33.88 -2.48 24.16
CA GLU A 131 -33.00 -1.38 23.76
C GLU A 131 -31.52 -1.70 23.99
N ALA A 132 -31.16 -2.37 25.08
CA ALA A 132 -29.78 -2.75 25.40
C ALA A 132 -29.15 -3.64 24.32
N LYS A 133 -29.96 -4.42 23.60
CA LYS A 133 -29.52 -5.22 22.44
C LYS A 133 -29.22 -4.37 21.20
N LEU A 134 -29.75 -3.15 21.13
CA LEU A 134 -29.60 -2.21 20.03
C LEU A 134 -28.52 -1.15 20.29
N ILE A 135 -27.90 -1.17 21.48
CA ILE A 135 -26.80 -0.25 21.82
C ILE A 135 -25.53 -0.71 21.12
N GLU A 136 -24.98 0.16 20.28
CA GLU A 136 -23.66 -0.01 19.68
C GLU A 136 -22.59 0.55 20.64
N TRP A 137 -21.73 -0.32 21.19
CA TRP A 137 -20.71 0.03 22.18
C TRP A 137 -19.36 0.38 21.53
N PHE A 138 -18.76 1.47 21.98
CA PHE A 138 -17.48 2.01 21.49
C PHE A 138 -16.41 1.95 22.58
N GLY A 139 -15.36 1.14 22.34
CA GLY A 139 -14.22 0.96 23.25
C GLY A 139 -12.96 1.77 22.87
N VAL A 140 -11.86 1.50 23.56
CA VAL A 140 -10.56 2.24 23.55
C VAL A 140 -10.01 2.58 22.16
N ASN A 141 -10.31 1.77 21.14
CA ASN A 141 -9.67 1.87 19.83
C ASN A 141 -10.61 2.27 18.68
N GLY A 142 -11.85 2.70 18.93
CA GLY A 142 -12.76 3.06 17.83
C GLY A 142 -12.99 1.90 16.88
N GLN A 143 -12.98 0.70 17.43
CA GLN A 143 -13.72 -0.40 16.85
C GLN A 143 -14.97 -0.46 17.70
N THR A 144 -16.13 -0.59 17.05
CA THR A 144 -17.27 -1.18 17.73
C THR A 144 -16.74 -2.40 18.46
N GLN A 145 -16.94 -2.46 19.78
CA GLN A 145 -16.86 -3.73 20.47
C GLN A 145 -18.08 -4.53 19.98
N GLY A 146 -18.09 -4.94 18.71
CA GLY A 146 -18.67 -6.23 18.39
C GLY A 146 -17.97 -7.15 19.35
N LYS A 147 -18.71 -7.62 20.37
CA LYS A 147 -18.20 -8.50 21.42
C LYS A 147 -17.14 -9.38 20.78
N LYS A 148 -15.89 -9.33 21.25
CA LYS A 148 -14.95 -10.39 20.86
C LYS A 148 -15.72 -11.67 21.14
N PRO A 149 -16.03 -12.49 20.12
CA PRO A 149 -16.85 -13.65 20.35
C PRO A 149 -15.98 -14.59 21.18
N GLN A 150 -16.19 -14.58 22.50
CA GLN A 150 -15.50 -15.48 23.40
C GLN A 150 -16.09 -16.86 23.16
N GLY A 151 -15.25 -17.82 22.77
CA GLY A 151 -15.69 -19.19 22.49
C GLY A 151 -16.15 -19.47 21.06
N GLU A 152 -16.08 -18.50 20.12
CA GLU A 152 -16.50 -18.76 18.74
C GLU A 152 -15.33 -18.82 17.76
N LEU A 153 -15.47 -19.68 16.76
CA LEU A 153 -14.54 -19.79 15.66
C LEU A 153 -14.73 -18.59 14.72
N TRP A 154 -13.72 -17.73 14.64
CA TRP A 154 -13.73 -16.58 13.72
C TRP A 154 -12.39 -16.35 13.04
N VAL A 155 -12.44 -15.60 11.93
CA VAL A 155 -11.28 -14.99 11.27
C VAL A 155 -11.52 -13.50 11.00
N LYS A 156 -10.44 -12.73 10.93
CA LYS A 156 -10.49 -11.29 10.62
C LYS A 156 -9.38 -10.93 9.65
N PHE A 157 -9.74 -10.23 8.58
CA PHE A 157 -8.80 -9.81 7.55
C PHE A 157 -8.34 -8.38 7.78
N TYR A 158 -7.07 -8.12 7.49
CA TYR A 158 -6.46 -6.80 7.60
C TYR A 158 -5.71 -6.48 6.30
N ASN A 159 -5.83 -5.23 5.87
CA ASN A 159 -5.00 -4.68 4.79
C ASN A 159 -4.00 -3.71 5.41
N PHE A 160 -2.71 -4.02 5.26
CA PHE A 160 -1.61 -3.12 5.61
C PHE A 160 -1.11 -2.46 4.31
N GLY A 161 -1.78 -1.37 3.93
CA GLY A 161 -1.57 -0.72 2.64
C GLY A 161 -2.18 -1.51 1.46
N PRO A 162 -1.86 -1.15 0.22
CA PRO A 162 -2.48 -1.76 -0.98
C PRO A 162 -2.04 -3.20 -1.25
N ARG A 163 -0.96 -3.67 -0.59
CA ARG A 163 -0.27 -4.92 -0.98
C ARG A 163 -0.35 -6.04 0.02
N ILE A 164 -0.49 -5.74 1.31
CA ILE A 164 -0.34 -6.76 2.34
C ILE A 164 -1.71 -7.07 2.92
N THR A 165 -2.27 -8.21 2.51
CA THR A 165 -3.45 -8.76 3.17
C THR A 165 -3.03 -9.86 4.14
N THR A 166 -3.41 -9.69 5.40
CA THR A 166 -3.22 -10.71 6.43
C THR A 166 -4.54 -11.16 7.00
N MET A 167 -4.54 -12.37 7.53
CA MET A 167 -5.64 -12.99 8.24
C MET A 167 -5.21 -13.23 9.69
N ARG A 168 -6.08 -12.90 10.62
CA ARG A 168 -5.98 -13.31 12.02
C ARG A 168 -7.06 -14.32 12.31
N ILE A 169 -6.71 -15.34 13.09
CA ILE A 169 -7.64 -16.38 13.53
C ILE A 169 -7.95 -16.22 15.02
N SER A 170 -9.13 -16.66 15.41
CA SER A 170 -9.55 -16.79 16.82
C SER A 170 -8.63 -17.72 17.61
N LYS A 171 -8.63 -17.57 18.94
CA LYS A 171 -7.89 -18.47 19.85
C LYS A 171 -8.44 -19.89 19.74
N GLU A 172 -9.74 -20.02 19.59
CA GLU A 172 -10.50 -21.26 19.46
C GLU A 172 -10.14 -21.99 18.17
N LEU A 173 -10.07 -21.29 17.03
CA LEU A 173 -9.62 -21.90 15.77
C LEU A 173 -8.15 -22.34 15.82
N LYS A 174 -7.30 -21.59 16.53
CA LYS A 174 -5.90 -21.98 16.77
C LYS A 174 -5.80 -23.25 17.61
N ILE A 175 -6.55 -23.34 18.71
CA ILE A 175 -6.62 -24.54 19.56
C ILE A 175 -7.12 -25.73 18.74
N LEU A 176 -8.16 -25.53 17.93
CA LEU A 176 -8.68 -26.56 17.03
C LEU A 176 -7.59 -27.03 16.05
N ALA A 177 -6.88 -26.10 15.40
CA ALA A 177 -5.79 -26.44 14.50
C ALA A 177 -4.66 -27.22 15.22
N GLN A 178 -4.31 -26.82 16.44
CA GLN A 178 -3.31 -27.51 17.28
C GLN A 178 -3.73 -28.94 17.63
N GLN A 179 -4.96 -29.11 18.10
CA GLN A 179 -5.51 -30.41 18.50
C GLN A 179 -5.47 -31.41 17.35
N TYR A 180 -5.80 -30.97 16.13
CA TYR A 180 -5.84 -31.81 14.94
C TYR A 180 -4.57 -31.74 14.06
N ARG A 181 -3.50 -31.11 14.57
CA ARG A 181 -2.21 -30.96 13.87
C ARG A 181 -2.32 -30.36 12.46
N MET A 182 -3.24 -29.41 12.29
CA MET A 182 -3.39 -28.67 11.04
C MET A 182 -2.28 -27.64 10.92
N THR A 183 -1.67 -27.52 9.74
CA THR A 183 -0.46 -26.69 9.54
C THR A 183 -0.68 -25.53 8.57
N HIS A 184 -1.79 -25.54 7.82
CA HIS A 184 -2.12 -24.55 6.79
C HIS A 184 -3.62 -24.22 6.76
N ILE A 185 -3.94 -23.05 6.20
CA ILE A 185 -5.31 -22.62 5.89
C ILE A 185 -5.40 -22.30 4.40
N LYS A 186 -6.32 -22.96 3.72
CA LYS A 186 -6.66 -22.70 2.32
C LYS A 186 -7.90 -21.82 2.25
N LEU A 187 -7.89 -20.81 1.38
CA LEU A 187 -9.08 -20.02 1.09
C LEU A 187 -9.78 -20.56 -0.15
N GLY A 188 -11.10 -20.43 -0.20
CA GLY A 188 -11.91 -20.83 -1.36
C GLY A 188 -13.19 -20.01 -1.45
N PHE A 189 -13.90 -20.17 -2.56
CA PHE A 189 -15.19 -19.53 -2.78
C PHE A 189 -16.13 -20.39 -3.61
N SER A 190 -17.43 -20.11 -3.53
CA SER A 190 -18.44 -20.69 -4.42
C SER A 190 -18.70 -19.72 -5.57
N LYS A 191 -18.57 -20.17 -6.83
CA LYS A 191 -18.77 -19.30 -8.01
C LYS A 191 -20.19 -18.74 -8.09
N ASN A 192 -21.17 -19.53 -7.70
CA ASN A 192 -22.58 -19.16 -7.86
C ASN A 192 -23.03 -18.17 -6.78
N SER A 193 -22.62 -18.38 -5.52
CA SER A 193 -23.07 -17.56 -4.39
C SER A 193 -22.06 -16.48 -3.98
N HIS A 194 -20.82 -16.56 -4.47
CA HIS A 194 -19.66 -15.79 -3.99
C HIS A 194 -19.39 -15.96 -2.48
N SER A 195 -19.92 -17.02 -1.86
CA SER A 195 -19.65 -17.33 -0.45
C SER A 195 -18.18 -17.68 -0.26
N LEU A 196 -17.60 -17.18 0.83
CA LEU A 196 -16.20 -17.39 1.20
C LEU A 196 -16.06 -18.63 2.09
N PHE A 197 -14.97 -19.37 1.88
CA PHE A 197 -14.64 -20.56 2.66
C PHE A 197 -13.18 -20.54 3.10
N ILE A 198 -12.90 -21.21 4.21
CA ILE A 198 -11.56 -21.63 4.59
C ILE A 198 -11.54 -23.13 4.86
N LYS A 199 -10.40 -23.78 4.65
CA LYS A 199 -10.16 -25.17 5.06
C LYS A 199 -8.85 -25.28 5.82
N LEU A 200 -8.90 -25.81 7.05
CA LEU A 200 -7.69 -26.22 7.75
C LEU A 200 -7.19 -27.53 7.13
N ASN A 201 -5.89 -27.63 6.90
CA ASN A 201 -5.28 -28.86 6.38
C ASN A 201 -3.85 -29.05 6.91
N ASN A 202 -3.34 -30.26 6.77
CA ASN A 202 -1.96 -30.65 7.07
C ASN A 202 -1.17 -31.09 5.81
N GLU A 203 -1.75 -30.89 4.61
CA GLU A 203 -1.17 -31.27 3.31
C GLU A 203 -0.19 -30.24 2.76
N GLY A 204 -0.02 -29.08 3.42
CA GLY A 204 0.82 -27.99 2.92
C GLY A 204 0.11 -27.00 1.99
N GLN A 205 -1.22 -27.08 1.87
CA GLN A 205 -2.00 -26.28 0.93
C GLN A 205 -2.47 -24.97 1.56
N GLY A 206 -2.27 -23.84 0.87
CA GLY A 206 -2.65 -22.51 1.34
C GLY A 206 -1.65 -21.88 2.32
N ALA A 207 -2.09 -20.87 3.07
CA ALA A 207 -1.22 -20.10 3.94
C ALA A 207 -0.84 -20.85 5.22
N SER A 208 0.46 -20.93 5.51
CA SER A 208 0.95 -21.61 6.71
C SER A 208 0.54 -20.87 7.98
N ILE A 209 -0.01 -21.61 8.95
CA ILE A 209 -0.32 -21.10 10.29
C ILE A 209 0.82 -21.33 11.29
N LEU A 210 1.90 -21.98 10.85
CA LEU A 210 3.12 -22.17 11.61
C LEU A 210 4.15 -21.08 11.25
N ASN A 211 4.97 -20.70 12.23
CA ASN A 211 6.14 -19.84 12.04
C ASN A 211 7.36 -20.67 11.59
N LYS A 212 8.51 -20.01 11.41
CA LYS A 212 9.77 -20.68 11.02
C LYS A 212 10.32 -21.68 12.04
N PHE A 213 9.80 -21.66 13.27
CA PHE A 213 10.17 -22.56 14.37
C PHE A 213 9.12 -23.68 14.56
N ASN A 214 8.20 -23.86 13.61
CA ASN A 214 7.08 -24.80 13.69
C ASN A 214 6.09 -24.55 14.84
N GLU A 215 6.00 -23.31 15.33
CA GLU A 215 5.02 -22.90 16.34
C GLU A 215 3.83 -22.18 15.67
N TYR A 216 2.64 -22.33 16.24
CA TYR A 216 1.43 -21.66 15.71
C TYR A 216 1.52 -20.14 15.89
N LYS A 217 1.30 -19.39 14.80
CA LYS A 217 1.40 -17.93 14.75
C LYS A 217 0.38 -17.26 15.70
N GLU A 218 0.85 -16.27 16.46
CA GLU A 218 0.00 -15.50 17.41
C GLU A 218 -0.72 -14.28 16.80
N LYS A 219 -0.14 -13.70 15.74
CA LYS A 219 -0.56 -12.38 15.24
C LYS A 219 -1.31 -12.46 13.92
N SER A 220 -0.58 -12.80 12.85
CA SER A 220 -1.05 -12.62 11.48
C SER A 220 -0.52 -13.73 10.57
N ILE A 221 -1.40 -14.27 9.73
CA ILE A 221 -1.11 -15.19 8.64
C ILE A 221 -1.14 -14.37 7.35
N PHE A 222 -0.05 -14.40 6.57
CA PHE A 222 -0.02 -13.72 5.27
C PHE A 222 -0.83 -14.54 4.26
N ILE A 223 -1.80 -13.89 3.61
CA ILE A 223 -2.71 -14.52 2.65
C ILE A 223 -2.80 -13.71 1.35
N GLN A 224 -1.73 -13.01 0.99
CA GLN A 224 -1.74 -12.05 -0.11
C GLN A 224 -2.14 -12.69 -1.44
N MET A 225 -1.61 -13.88 -1.74
CA MET A 225 -1.95 -14.61 -2.96
C MET A 225 -3.41 -15.08 -2.98
N ASP A 226 -3.89 -15.64 -1.87
CA ASP A 226 -5.29 -16.05 -1.73
C ASP A 226 -6.24 -14.85 -1.86
N ALA A 227 -5.90 -13.72 -1.24
CA ALA A 227 -6.70 -12.51 -1.33
C ALA A 227 -6.71 -11.92 -2.75
N ALA A 228 -5.58 -11.95 -3.46
CA ALA A 228 -5.51 -11.53 -4.86
C ALA A 228 -6.34 -12.46 -5.76
N TYR A 229 -6.23 -13.78 -5.56
CA TYR A 229 -7.02 -14.78 -6.28
C TYR A 229 -8.53 -14.57 -6.08
N LEU A 230 -8.97 -14.37 -4.84
CA LEU A 230 -10.38 -14.09 -4.53
C LEU A 230 -10.85 -12.80 -5.17
N LYS A 231 -10.06 -11.73 -5.08
CA LYS A 231 -10.38 -10.44 -5.69
C LYS A 231 -10.54 -10.56 -7.22
N ASN A 232 -9.63 -11.27 -7.88
CA ASN A 232 -9.69 -11.47 -9.33
C ASN A 232 -10.86 -12.37 -9.74
N SER A 233 -11.32 -13.23 -8.83
CA SER A 233 -12.52 -14.06 -9.00
C SER A 233 -13.82 -13.31 -8.68
N GLY A 234 -13.78 -11.98 -8.49
CA GLY A 234 -14.95 -11.17 -8.15
C GLY A 234 -15.42 -11.32 -6.70
N VAL A 235 -14.67 -12.01 -5.84
CA VAL A 235 -15.04 -12.24 -4.44
C VAL A 235 -14.38 -11.21 -3.55
N TYR A 236 -15.20 -10.35 -2.96
CA TYR A 236 -14.71 -9.27 -2.10
C TYR A 236 -14.61 -9.69 -0.63
N ILE A 237 -13.39 -9.66 -0.10
CA ILE A 237 -13.14 -9.77 1.34
C ILE A 237 -13.28 -8.39 1.96
N LYS A 238 -14.21 -8.22 2.89
CA LYS A 238 -14.42 -6.98 3.64
C LYS A 238 -13.32 -6.86 4.71
N PRO A 239 -12.36 -5.92 4.57
CA PRO A 239 -11.30 -5.76 5.55
C PRO A 239 -11.90 -5.35 6.89
N THR A 240 -11.16 -5.65 7.97
CA THR A 240 -11.47 -5.34 9.38
C THR A 240 -12.77 -5.90 9.95
N SER A 241 -13.56 -6.60 9.13
CA SER A 241 -14.78 -7.31 9.56
C SER A 241 -14.42 -8.67 10.16
N ILE A 242 -15.17 -9.07 11.19
CA ILE A 242 -15.08 -10.41 11.77
C ILE A 242 -15.97 -11.31 10.93
N TYR A 243 -15.40 -12.43 10.48
CA TYR A 243 -16.13 -13.50 9.83
C TYR A 243 -16.25 -14.66 10.80
N PHE A 244 -17.48 -15.01 11.14
CA PHE A 244 -17.82 -16.20 11.91
C PHE A 244 -17.68 -17.43 11.01
N LEU A 245 -17.15 -18.50 11.59
CA LEU A 245 -16.90 -19.76 10.89
C LEU A 245 -18.01 -20.75 11.17
N GLN A 246 -18.74 -21.12 10.13
CA GLN A 246 -19.75 -22.16 10.17
C GLN A 246 -19.16 -23.44 9.57
N LEU A 247 -19.06 -24.49 10.40
CA LEU A 247 -18.53 -25.77 9.95
C LEU A 247 -19.44 -26.34 8.84
N LYS A 248 -18.87 -26.60 7.67
CA LYS A 248 -19.56 -27.24 6.54
C LYS A 248 -19.31 -28.75 6.55
N ASP A 249 -18.04 -29.14 6.57
CA ASP A 249 -17.53 -30.51 6.65
C ASP A 249 -16.05 -30.48 7.05
N ASN A 250 -15.41 -31.62 7.34
CA ASN A 250 -13.94 -31.86 7.38
C ASN A 250 -13.00 -30.63 7.52
N PHE A 251 -13.16 -29.85 8.60
CA PHE A 251 -12.40 -28.61 8.85
C PHE A 251 -12.50 -27.53 7.75
N THR A 252 -13.49 -27.65 6.88
CA THR A 252 -14.02 -26.65 5.95
C THR A 252 -15.04 -25.80 6.68
N PHE A 253 -14.85 -24.49 6.63
CA PHE A 253 -15.73 -23.52 7.25
C PHE A 253 -16.20 -22.50 6.21
N GLN A 254 -17.50 -22.21 6.22
CA GLN A 254 -18.05 -21.06 5.53
C GLN A 254 -17.88 -19.81 6.39
N LEU A 255 -17.47 -18.72 5.76
CA LEU A 255 -17.28 -17.42 6.38
C LEU A 255 -18.55 -16.60 6.26
N SER A 256 -19.04 -16.09 7.38
CA SER A 256 -20.24 -15.26 7.43
C SER A 256 -20.02 -14.02 8.29
N LEU A 257 -20.59 -12.88 7.88
CA LEU A 257 -20.62 -11.67 8.70
C LEU A 257 -21.68 -11.76 9.83
N SER A 258 -22.53 -12.78 9.81
CA SER A 258 -23.48 -13.13 10.87
C SER A 258 -23.17 -14.50 11.46
N GLU A 259 -23.41 -14.68 12.75
CA GLU A 259 -23.25 -15.98 13.45
C GLU A 259 -24.10 -17.09 12.80
N LYS A 260 -25.30 -16.73 12.32
CA LYS A 260 -26.24 -17.66 11.67
C LYS A 260 -26.42 -17.25 10.22
N ASN A 261 -26.16 -18.20 9.33
CA ASN A 261 -26.33 -18.07 7.90
C ASN A 261 -26.62 -19.44 7.32
N LYS A 262 -27.33 -19.48 6.20
CA LYS A 262 -27.59 -20.76 5.52
C LYS A 262 -26.27 -21.23 4.92
N LEU A 263 -25.91 -22.49 5.19
CA LEU A 263 -24.75 -23.11 4.55
C LEU A 263 -25.00 -23.19 3.03
N ASP A 264 -24.03 -22.69 2.27
CA ASP A 264 -24.01 -22.78 0.83
C ASP A 264 -23.65 -24.21 0.42
N THR A 265 -24.47 -24.80 -0.44
CA THR A 265 -24.33 -26.14 -0.97
C THR A 265 -23.58 -26.18 -2.30
N GLY A 266 -23.20 -25.02 -2.84
CA GLY A 266 -22.42 -24.90 -4.06
C GLY A 266 -21.03 -25.55 -3.96
N GLU A 267 -20.49 -25.88 -5.13
CA GLU A 267 -19.12 -26.37 -5.28
C GLU A 267 -18.12 -25.29 -4.80
N ILE A 268 -17.13 -25.71 -4.03
CA ILE A 268 -16.09 -24.81 -3.51
C ILE A 268 -14.90 -24.84 -4.46
N HIS A 269 -14.64 -23.71 -5.10
CA HIS A 269 -13.41 -23.47 -5.83
C HIS A 269 -12.34 -23.01 -4.86
N TRP A 270 -11.37 -23.89 -4.62
CA TRP A 270 -10.26 -23.60 -3.74
C TRP A 270 -9.19 -22.77 -4.45
N GLY A 271 -8.57 -21.86 -3.70
CA GLY A 271 -7.40 -21.12 -4.14
C GLY A 271 -6.24 -22.05 -4.55
N PRO A 272 -5.26 -21.52 -5.30
CA PRO A 272 -4.16 -22.31 -5.85
C PRO A 272 -3.41 -23.10 -4.77
N ASN A 273 -3.05 -24.33 -5.09
CA ASN A 273 -2.83 -25.40 -4.11
C ASN A 273 -1.47 -25.38 -3.38
N LYS A 274 -0.71 -24.29 -3.43
CA LYS A 274 0.59 -24.21 -2.77
C LYS A 274 0.82 -22.81 -2.23
N ALA A 275 1.10 -22.72 -0.93
CA ALA A 275 2.18 -21.86 -0.50
C ALA A 275 3.47 -22.41 -1.13
N ARG A 276 3.74 -22.05 -2.40
CA ARG A 276 5.10 -22.25 -2.91
C ARG A 276 5.95 -21.38 -1.98
N LYS A 277 6.94 -22.01 -1.35
CA LYS A 277 7.93 -21.35 -0.47
C LYS A 277 8.68 -20.22 -1.18
N GLU A 278 8.43 -20.07 -2.47
CA GLU A 278 8.99 -19.11 -3.38
C GLU A 278 7.80 -18.56 -4.19
N ASP A 279 7.34 -17.35 -3.84
CA ASP A 279 6.26 -16.69 -4.55
C ASP A 279 6.60 -16.66 -6.05
N LEU A 280 5.78 -17.26 -6.93
CA LEU A 280 5.99 -17.16 -8.38
C LEU A 280 5.38 -15.84 -8.86
N TRP A 281 6.23 -14.91 -9.23
CA TRP A 281 5.78 -13.63 -9.75
C TRP A 281 6.76 -13.06 -10.76
N ILE A 282 6.23 -12.18 -11.60
CA ILE A 282 7.00 -11.29 -12.44
C ILE A 282 6.67 -9.84 -12.09
N LYS A 283 7.60 -8.92 -12.26
CA LYS A 283 7.35 -7.49 -12.06
C LYS A 283 8.06 -6.67 -13.11
N TYR A 284 7.31 -5.89 -13.86
CA TYR A 284 7.87 -4.96 -14.82
C TYR A 284 8.41 -3.72 -14.12
N TYR A 285 9.46 -3.14 -14.68
CA TYR A 285 10.02 -1.88 -14.20
C TYR A 285 10.59 -1.09 -15.35
N THR A 286 10.65 0.23 -15.18
CA THR A 286 11.32 1.13 -16.12
C THR A 286 12.71 1.45 -15.59
N HIS A 287 13.75 1.17 -16.37
CA HIS A 287 15.10 1.60 -16.08
C HIS A 287 15.26 3.10 -16.40
N LYS A 288 16.29 3.75 -15.85
CA LYS A 288 16.54 5.18 -16.10
C LYS A 288 16.81 5.51 -17.57
N SER A 289 17.18 4.50 -18.37
CA SER A 289 17.52 4.57 -19.79
C SER A 289 16.31 4.35 -20.72
N VAL A 290 15.07 4.53 -20.26
CA VAL A 290 13.81 4.24 -21.00
C VAL A 290 13.57 2.74 -21.25
N GLU A 291 14.59 1.90 -21.12
CA GLU A 291 14.45 0.45 -21.23
C GLU A 291 13.55 -0.12 -20.12
N GLN A 292 12.56 -0.89 -20.55
CA GLN A 292 11.66 -1.61 -19.68
C GLN A 292 12.19 -3.03 -19.47
N GLY A 293 12.29 -3.44 -18.21
CA GLY A 293 12.79 -4.75 -17.83
C GLY A 293 11.79 -5.55 -17.00
N LEU A 294 12.17 -6.80 -16.75
CA LEU A 294 11.39 -7.78 -16.02
C LEU A 294 12.19 -8.27 -14.80
N PHE A 295 11.59 -8.17 -13.63
CA PHE A 295 12.00 -8.97 -12.48
C PHE A 295 11.24 -10.27 -12.48
N VAL A 296 11.96 -11.34 -12.22
CA VAL A 296 11.41 -12.68 -12.03
C VAL A 296 11.72 -13.09 -10.60
N SER A 297 10.75 -13.68 -9.92
CA SER A 297 10.98 -14.16 -8.57
C SER A 297 12.02 -15.28 -8.54
N ASN A 298 12.75 -15.41 -7.43
CA ASN A 298 13.68 -16.53 -7.23
C ASN A 298 12.98 -17.88 -7.39
N GLY A 299 11.69 -17.97 -7.05
CA GLY A 299 10.93 -19.20 -7.23
C GLY A 299 10.73 -19.60 -8.66
N LEU A 300 10.42 -18.63 -9.52
CA LEU A 300 10.24 -18.91 -10.94
C LEU A 300 11.58 -19.22 -11.61
N LEU A 301 12.66 -18.56 -11.18
CA LEU A 301 14.02 -18.88 -11.64
C LEU A 301 14.48 -20.27 -11.19
N ASN A 302 14.29 -20.62 -9.91
CA ASN A 302 14.63 -21.96 -9.40
C ASN A 302 13.85 -23.04 -10.13
N LEU A 303 12.56 -22.80 -10.39
CA LEU A 303 11.74 -23.71 -11.19
C LEU A 303 12.28 -23.85 -12.62
N ALA A 304 12.64 -22.74 -13.27
CA ALA A 304 13.25 -22.77 -14.59
C ALA A 304 14.57 -23.56 -14.57
N GLN A 305 15.43 -23.31 -13.58
CA GLN A 305 16.72 -23.97 -13.42
C GLN A 305 16.60 -25.48 -13.18
N GLN A 306 15.73 -25.90 -12.27
CA GLN A 306 15.48 -27.32 -11.98
C GLN A 306 15.01 -28.07 -13.23
N ASN A 307 14.21 -27.42 -14.07
CA ASN A 307 13.63 -28.00 -15.27
C ASN A 307 14.43 -27.68 -16.56
N LYS A 308 15.61 -27.05 -16.45
CA LYS A 308 16.46 -26.64 -17.58
C LYS A 308 15.74 -25.78 -18.62
N MET A 309 14.83 -24.91 -18.17
CA MET A 309 14.08 -23.98 -19.02
C MET A 309 14.88 -22.70 -19.22
N THR A 310 15.31 -22.44 -20.45
CA THR A 310 16.23 -21.34 -20.77
C THR A 310 15.53 -20.10 -21.33
N PHE A 311 14.23 -20.18 -21.62
CA PHE A 311 13.44 -19.09 -22.20
C PHE A 311 12.08 -18.91 -21.51
N MET A 312 11.59 -17.67 -21.54
CA MET A 312 10.24 -17.27 -21.12
C MET A 312 9.49 -16.62 -22.28
N GLN A 313 8.48 -17.32 -22.81
CA GLN A 313 7.62 -16.82 -23.87
C GLN A 313 6.36 -16.20 -23.30
N TYR A 314 5.83 -15.17 -23.95
CA TYR A 314 4.57 -14.53 -23.58
C TYR A 314 3.45 -14.96 -24.52
N GLY A 315 2.26 -15.12 -23.98
CA GLY A 315 1.06 -15.37 -24.76
C GLY A 315 -0.12 -14.59 -24.22
N PHE A 316 -1.18 -14.49 -25.02
CA PHE A 316 -2.41 -13.82 -24.63
C PHE A 316 -3.63 -14.39 -25.34
N ILE A 317 -4.81 -14.06 -24.81
CA ILE A 317 -6.11 -14.28 -25.45
C ILE A 317 -6.71 -12.89 -25.69
N LYS A 318 -6.85 -12.50 -26.96
CA LYS A 318 -7.16 -11.11 -27.35
C LYS A 318 -8.53 -10.67 -26.83
N GLU A 319 -9.49 -11.57 -26.89
CA GLU A 319 -10.89 -11.39 -26.55
C GLU A 319 -11.05 -11.07 -25.06
N THR A 320 -10.26 -11.74 -24.22
CA THR A 320 -10.33 -11.61 -22.77
C THR A 320 -9.32 -10.62 -22.21
N GLY A 321 -8.24 -10.35 -22.94
CA GLY A 321 -7.07 -9.62 -22.46
C GLY A 321 -6.25 -10.41 -21.43
N SER A 322 -6.51 -11.71 -21.27
CA SER A 322 -5.72 -12.58 -20.39
C SER A 322 -4.33 -12.75 -20.95
N THR A 323 -3.33 -12.77 -20.07
CA THR A 323 -1.93 -12.90 -20.44
C THR A 323 -1.30 -14.10 -19.75
N PHE A 324 -0.35 -14.72 -20.44
CA PHE A 324 0.29 -15.97 -20.03
C PHE A 324 1.79 -15.84 -20.22
N ILE A 325 2.53 -16.59 -19.43
CA ILE A 325 3.94 -16.89 -19.72
C ILE A 325 4.13 -18.40 -19.85
N ARG A 326 5.09 -18.80 -20.68
CA ARG A 326 5.54 -20.18 -20.83
C ARG A 326 7.03 -20.28 -20.65
N LEU A 327 7.46 -21.04 -19.66
CA LEU A 327 8.86 -21.46 -19.55
C LEU A 327 9.11 -22.59 -20.55
N ASN A 328 10.16 -22.45 -21.35
CA ASN A 328 10.51 -23.42 -22.39
C ASN A 328 12.03 -23.49 -22.61
N ASN A 329 12.47 -24.48 -23.38
CA ASN A 329 13.87 -24.69 -23.77
C ASN A 329 14.09 -24.61 -25.29
N LYS A 330 13.11 -24.10 -26.05
CA LYS A 330 13.07 -24.15 -27.53
C LYS A 330 13.57 -22.87 -28.23
N GLY A 331 14.12 -21.91 -27.50
CA GLY A 331 14.61 -20.66 -28.09
C GLY A 331 13.58 -19.54 -28.23
N ASN A 332 12.31 -19.78 -27.87
CA ASN A 332 11.23 -18.83 -28.08
C ASN A 332 11.00 -17.94 -26.86
N GLY A 333 11.00 -16.62 -27.07
CA GLY A 333 10.75 -15.61 -26.04
C GLY A 333 12.02 -15.01 -25.44
N LEU A 334 11.92 -14.54 -24.19
CA LEU A 334 13.01 -13.88 -23.48
C LEU A 334 14.02 -14.91 -22.94
N PRO A 335 15.32 -14.75 -23.23
CA PRO A 335 16.35 -15.62 -22.67
C PRO A 335 16.51 -15.38 -21.17
N LEU A 336 16.33 -16.43 -20.38
CA LEU A 336 16.52 -16.46 -18.94
C LEU A 336 17.98 -16.70 -18.54
N ILE A 337 18.81 -17.15 -19.47
CA ILE A 337 20.24 -17.36 -19.29
C ILE A 337 21.06 -16.24 -19.96
N ASN A 338 22.23 -15.92 -19.40
CA ASN A 338 23.22 -15.00 -19.97
C ASN A 338 24.14 -15.73 -20.97
N GLN A 339 25.08 -15.01 -21.56
CA GLN A 339 26.07 -15.56 -22.51
C GLN A 339 27.02 -16.61 -21.89
N HIS A 340 27.12 -16.66 -20.56
CA HIS A 340 27.90 -17.64 -19.81
C HIS A 340 27.06 -18.86 -19.37
N ASN A 341 25.84 -18.99 -19.89
CA ASN A 341 24.89 -20.06 -19.55
C ASN A 341 24.45 -20.06 -18.07
N GLU A 342 24.49 -18.90 -17.42
CA GLU A 342 24.02 -18.70 -16.04
C GLU A 342 22.64 -18.03 -16.06
N TYR A 343 21.76 -18.43 -15.13
CA TYR A 343 20.45 -17.80 -15.01
C TYR A 343 20.58 -16.34 -14.57
N LYS A 344 19.88 -15.45 -15.27
CA LYS A 344 19.86 -14.01 -15.03
C LYS A 344 19.10 -13.69 -13.74
N TYR A 345 19.82 -13.19 -12.73
CA TYR A 345 19.23 -12.74 -11.47
C TYR A 345 19.08 -11.21 -11.49
N ASN A 346 17.87 -10.71 -11.30
CA ASN A 346 17.55 -9.29 -11.12
C ASN A 346 17.97 -8.32 -12.25
N LYS A 347 17.00 -7.60 -12.84
CA LYS A 347 17.17 -6.49 -13.79
C LYS A 347 17.86 -6.77 -15.14
N GLU A 348 18.23 -8.02 -15.42
CA GLU A 348 18.96 -8.38 -16.64
C GLU A 348 18.05 -8.85 -17.79
N ILE A 349 16.76 -8.99 -17.54
CA ILE A 349 15.79 -9.42 -18.55
C ILE A 349 15.10 -8.19 -19.14
N SER A 350 15.50 -7.79 -20.35
CA SER A 350 14.82 -6.74 -21.10
C SER A 350 13.47 -7.24 -21.61
N ALA A 351 12.38 -6.55 -21.24
CA ALA A 351 11.01 -6.87 -21.66
C ALA A 351 10.39 -5.81 -22.57
N SER A 352 11.18 -4.82 -23.01
CA SER A 352 10.70 -3.69 -23.82
C SER A 352 9.98 -4.12 -25.09
N LYS A 353 10.47 -5.15 -25.79
CA LYS A 353 9.86 -5.66 -27.03
C LYS A 353 8.49 -6.27 -26.77
N ILE A 354 8.37 -7.06 -25.70
CA ILE A 354 7.11 -7.70 -25.32
C ILE A 354 6.10 -6.68 -24.84
N ILE A 355 6.49 -5.74 -23.99
CA ILE A 355 5.56 -4.73 -23.50
C ILE A 355 5.04 -3.87 -24.66
N TYR A 356 5.92 -3.51 -25.60
CA TYR A 356 5.51 -2.79 -26.80
C TYR A 356 4.52 -3.61 -27.64
N TYR A 357 4.80 -4.91 -27.85
CA TYR A 357 3.89 -5.80 -28.56
C TYR A 357 2.54 -5.90 -27.85
N LEU A 358 2.51 -6.16 -26.54
CA LEU A 358 1.28 -6.26 -25.76
C LEU A 358 0.46 -4.98 -25.86
N ASN A 359 1.10 -3.81 -25.77
CA ASN A 359 0.41 -2.52 -25.95
C ASN A 359 -0.15 -2.34 -27.37
N SER A 360 0.49 -2.91 -28.41
CA SER A 360 -0.01 -2.84 -29.80
C SER A 360 -1.26 -3.69 -30.05
N VAL A 361 -1.55 -4.64 -29.16
CA VAL A 361 -2.76 -5.47 -29.17
C VAL A 361 -3.73 -5.11 -28.04
N ASP A 362 -3.63 -3.87 -27.53
CA ASP A 362 -4.48 -3.32 -26.46
C ASP A 362 -4.40 -4.04 -25.11
N ILE A 363 -3.27 -4.72 -24.84
CA ILE A 363 -2.99 -5.37 -23.57
C ILE A 363 -1.99 -4.53 -22.77
N TYR A 364 -2.51 -3.81 -21.76
CA TYR A 364 -1.72 -2.89 -20.96
C TYR A 364 -1.00 -3.59 -19.80
N VAL A 365 0.29 -3.27 -19.66
CA VAL A 365 1.13 -3.76 -18.56
C VAL A 365 1.23 -2.72 -17.43
N ASN A 366 0.75 -3.07 -16.24
CA ASN A 366 1.00 -2.38 -14.98
C ASN A 366 2.46 -2.56 -14.49
N PHE A 367 3.18 -1.45 -14.33
CA PHE A 367 4.56 -1.40 -13.82
C PHE A 367 4.67 -1.25 -12.29
N LYS A 368 3.57 -0.92 -11.61
CA LYS A 368 3.58 -0.60 -10.17
C LYS A 368 3.57 -1.85 -9.30
N GLU A 369 3.02 -2.95 -9.80
CA GLU A 369 2.70 -4.14 -9.00
C GLU A 369 3.28 -5.43 -9.62
N PRO A 370 3.69 -6.40 -8.78
CA PRO A 370 4.05 -7.72 -9.28
C PRO A 370 2.79 -8.45 -9.75
N TYR A 371 2.94 -9.22 -10.82
CA TYR A 371 1.95 -10.18 -11.28
C TYR A 371 2.27 -11.54 -10.69
N TYR A 372 1.31 -12.10 -9.98
CA TYR A 372 1.40 -13.45 -9.46
C TYR A 372 1.02 -14.45 -10.55
N LEU A 373 1.75 -15.55 -10.58
CA LEU A 373 1.61 -16.58 -11.59
C LEU A 373 0.79 -17.74 -11.03
N ILE A 374 -0.30 -18.08 -11.71
CA ILE A 374 -1.02 -19.33 -11.46
C ILE A 374 -0.58 -20.33 -12.52
N GLU A 375 -0.11 -21.48 -12.07
CA GLU A 375 0.17 -22.61 -12.95
C GLU A 375 -1.10 -23.05 -13.66
N TYR A 376 -1.08 -22.95 -14.99
CA TYR A 376 -2.24 -23.09 -15.85
C TYR A 376 -2.32 -24.49 -16.44
N LEU A 377 -1.20 -25.05 -16.93
CA LEU A 377 -1.09 -26.42 -17.43
C LEU A 377 0.37 -26.89 -17.49
N GLU A 378 0.59 -28.18 -17.21
CA GLU A 378 1.85 -28.87 -17.50
C GLU A 378 1.77 -29.42 -18.95
N GLU A 379 2.52 -28.80 -19.86
CA GLU A 379 2.73 -29.35 -21.21
C GLU A 379 3.98 -30.23 -21.18
N LYS A 380 4.04 -31.26 -22.04
CA LYS A 380 5.09 -32.30 -22.03
C LYS A 380 6.53 -31.75 -22.09
N ASP A 381 6.74 -30.51 -22.50
CA ASP A 381 8.05 -29.83 -22.55
C ASP A 381 7.99 -28.35 -22.12
N SER A 382 6.92 -27.92 -21.43
CA SER A 382 6.71 -26.51 -21.09
C SER A 382 5.88 -26.34 -19.82
N TRP A 383 6.16 -25.25 -19.10
CA TRP A 383 5.35 -24.85 -17.94
C TRP A 383 4.62 -23.57 -18.27
N VAL A 384 3.29 -23.64 -18.32
CA VAL A 384 2.43 -22.51 -18.67
C VAL A 384 1.84 -21.90 -17.40
N PHE A 385 1.94 -20.58 -17.29
CA PHE A 385 1.38 -19.81 -16.19
C PHE A 385 0.48 -18.71 -16.72
N GLU A 386 -0.68 -18.55 -16.09
CA GLU A 386 -1.51 -17.38 -16.23
C GLU A 386 -0.94 -16.24 -15.39
N ILE A 387 -0.82 -15.06 -16.00
CA ILE A 387 -0.45 -13.82 -15.32
C ILE A 387 -1.74 -13.23 -14.74
N LEU A 388 -1.90 -13.28 -13.42
CA LEU A 388 -3.06 -12.69 -12.75
C LEU A 388 -3.06 -11.17 -12.91
N SER A 389 -3.80 -10.67 -13.89
CA SER A 389 -4.08 -9.25 -14.01
C SER A 389 -5.18 -8.85 -13.01
N PRO A 390 -5.05 -7.72 -12.29
CA PRO A 390 -6.09 -7.24 -11.39
C PRO A 390 -7.40 -6.83 -12.09
N ILE A 391 -7.48 -6.93 -13.42
CA ILE A 391 -8.54 -6.31 -14.22
C ILE A 391 -9.54 -7.35 -14.77
N ARG A 392 -9.18 -8.62 -15.01
CA ARG A 392 -10.11 -9.63 -15.58
C ARG A 392 -9.75 -11.07 -15.19
N SER A 393 -10.78 -11.89 -14.98
CA SER A 393 -10.75 -13.35 -14.90
C SER A 393 -11.67 -13.85 -16.02
N SER A 394 -11.18 -14.74 -16.89
CA SER A 394 -11.97 -15.31 -17.98
C SER A 394 -12.25 -16.79 -17.74
N SER A 395 -13.44 -17.24 -18.14
CA SER A 395 -13.80 -18.66 -18.24
C SER A 395 -13.41 -19.20 -19.62
N TYR A 396 -12.79 -20.39 -19.66
CA TYR A 396 -11.96 -20.85 -20.77
C TYR A 396 -12.66 -21.69 -21.84
N ALA A 397 -12.41 -21.35 -23.11
CA ALA A 397 -12.47 -22.24 -24.28
C ALA A 397 -11.57 -21.82 -25.48
N GLU A 398 -10.84 -20.69 -25.41
CA GLU A 398 -10.11 -20.12 -26.57
C GLU A 398 -8.60 -20.44 -26.56
N PRO A 399 -7.96 -20.57 -27.75
CA PRO A 399 -6.54 -20.86 -27.88
C PRO A 399 -5.66 -19.65 -27.49
N ILE A 400 -4.55 -19.91 -26.79
CA ILE A 400 -3.56 -18.88 -26.43
C ILE A 400 -2.72 -18.53 -27.66
N HIS A 401 -2.67 -17.24 -28.02
CA HIS A 401 -1.73 -16.71 -29.00
C HIS A 401 -0.35 -16.55 -28.36
N TRP A 402 0.62 -17.35 -28.76
CA TRP A 402 2.00 -17.29 -28.27
C TRP A 402 2.85 -16.36 -29.14
N ILE A 403 3.34 -15.27 -28.55
CA ILE A 403 4.17 -14.29 -29.28
C ILE A 403 5.46 -14.96 -29.73
N SER A 404 5.70 -14.99 -31.03
CA SER A 404 6.91 -15.54 -31.66
C SER A 404 8.07 -14.54 -31.66
N ASN A 405 9.29 -15.05 -31.82
CA ASN A 405 10.48 -14.19 -31.97
C ASN A 405 10.42 -13.34 -33.26
N GLU A 406 9.76 -13.83 -34.30
CA GLU A 406 9.59 -13.13 -35.57
C GLU A 406 8.65 -11.93 -35.41
N GLU A 407 7.50 -12.13 -34.77
CA GLU A 407 6.59 -11.04 -34.39
C GLU A 407 7.29 -9.96 -33.56
N LEU A 408 8.11 -10.36 -32.58
CA LEU A 408 8.90 -9.41 -31.79
C LEU A 408 9.95 -8.66 -32.62
N ARG A 409 10.48 -9.26 -33.70
CA ARG A 409 11.42 -8.61 -34.62
C ARG A 409 10.71 -7.60 -35.52
N LEU A 410 9.57 -7.99 -36.11
CA LEU A 410 8.79 -7.15 -37.01
C LEU A 410 8.34 -5.85 -36.34
N ILE A 411 7.73 -5.98 -35.15
CA ILE A 411 7.22 -4.82 -34.40
C ILE A 411 8.35 -3.87 -33.98
N TYR A 412 9.55 -4.40 -33.73
CA TYR A 412 10.69 -3.56 -33.38
C TYR A 412 11.24 -2.80 -34.59
N ARG A 413 11.29 -3.44 -35.76
CA ARG A 413 11.64 -2.78 -37.03
C ARG A 413 10.68 -1.63 -37.34
N GLU A 414 9.37 -1.86 -37.21
CA GLU A 414 8.37 -0.80 -37.42
C GLU A 414 8.59 0.41 -36.49
N ARG A 415 8.98 0.16 -35.23
CA ARG A 415 9.29 1.23 -34.27
C ARG A 415 10.54 2.02 -34.66
N GLU A 416 11.59 1.35 -35.13
CA GLU A 416 12.81 2.03 -35.59
C GLU A 416 12.55 2.87 -36.83
N VAL A 417 11.77 2.35 -37.78
CA VAL A 417 11.33 3.10 -38.97
C VAL A 417 10.55 4.35 -38.56
N LYS A 418 9.57 4.22 -37.64
CA LYS A 418 8.81 5.37 -37.11
C LYS A 418 9.69 6.39 -36.39
N ARG A 419 10.72 5.95 -35.67
CA ARG A 419 11.66 6.87 -35.01
C ARG A 419 12.49 7.65 -36.02
N LYS A 420 13.02 6.97 -37.05
CA LYS A 420 13.81 7.58 -38.12
C LYS A 420 12.98 8.54 -38.98
N SER A 421 11.69 8.25 -39.21
CA SER A 421 10.80 9.15 -39.95
C SER A 421 10.44 10.41 -39.16
N ILE A 422 10.26 10.31 -37.83
CA ILE A 422 9.98 11.47 -36.97
C ILE A 422 11.23 12.36 -36.85
N SER A 423 12.41 11.79 -36.67
CA SER A 423 13.67 12.56 -36.58
C SER A 423 14.03 13.26 -37.89
N LYS A 424 13.60 12.73 -39.06
CA LYS A 424 13.75 13.43 -40.35
C LYS A 424 12.72 14.53 -40.57
N SER A 425 11.54 14.44 -39.98
CA SER A 425 10.47 15.44 -40.17
C SER A 425 10.64 16.75 -39.38
N GLU A 426 11.54 16.76 -38.38
CA GLU A 426 11.85 17.98 -37.59
C GLU A 426 13.05 18.77 -38.14
N GLY A 427 13.80 18.23 -39.10
CA GLY A 427 14.99 18.85 -39.69
C GLY A 427 14.79 19.52 -41.06
N ASP A 428 13.90 19.01 -41.93
CA ASP A 428 13.88 19.44 -43.33
C ASP A 428 12.53 20.01 -43.78
N LYS A 429 12.49 21.33 -44.00
CA LYS A 429 11.57 21.97 -44.95
C LYS A 429 12.27 22.12 -46.30
N GLU A 430 12.49 21.02 -47.01
CA GLU A 430 12.61 21.06 -48.48
C GLU A 430 11.82 19.91 -49.11
N THR A 431 10.99 20.29 -50.08
CA THR A 431 10.24 19.44 -51.00
C THR A 431 11.11 18.37 -51.64
N TYR A 432 10.66 17.11 -51.71
CA TYR A 432 10.67 16.29 -52.94
C TYR A 432 9.76 15.05 -52.82
N SER A 433 9.45 14.51 -53.99
CA SER A 433 8.36 13.60 -54.35
C SER A 433 8.40 12.21 -53.72
N ILE A 434 7.20 11.64 -53.59
CA ILE A 434 6.95 10.25 -53.26
C ILE A 434 7.33 9.39 -54.47
N ASP A 435 8.36 8.57 -54.33
CA ASP A 435 8.46 7.30 -55.05
C ASP A 435 8.23 6.16 -54.05
N GLU A 436 7.27 5.31 -54.37
CA GLU A 436 6.89 4.12 -53.60
C GLU A 436 8.07 3.15 -53.50
N PRO A 437 8.28 2.45 -52.37
CA PRO A 437 9.22 1.34 -52.35
C PRO A 437 8.53 0.07 -52.86
N GLU A 438 9.03 -0.43 -54.00
CA GLU A 438 8.73 -1.75 -54.52
C GLU A 438 9.03 -2.85 -53.48
N LEU A 439 8.08 -3.77 -53.40
CA LEU A 439 8.09 -4.98 -52.60
C LEU A 439 8.75 -6.13 -53.40
N TYR A 440 9.53 -6.95 -52.67
CA TYR A 440 10.09 -8.27 -53.01
C TYR A 440 11.41 -8.37 -53.80
N ALA A 441 12.43 -8.93 -53.13
CA ALA A 441 13.11 -10.14 -53.61
C ALA A 441 13.71 -10.91 -52.41
N GLU A 442 13.47 -12.22 -52.41
CA GLU A 442 13.94 -13.19 -51.42
C GLU A 442 15.41 -13.59 -51.64
N ALA A 443 16.04 -14.04 -50.53
CA ALA A 443 17.04 -15.10 -50.40
C ALA A 443 18.29 -15.12 -51.32
N SER A 444 19.48 -15.07 -50.70
CA SER A 444 20.43 -16.21 -50.65
C SER A 444 21.79 -15.79 -50.08
N ASP A 445 22.39 -16.74 -49.35
CA ASP A 445 23.82 -17.00 -49.18
C ASP A 445 24.78 -15.88 -48.73
N PHE A 446 25.21 -16.00 -47.47
CA PHE A 446 26.46 -15.39 -46.99
C PHE A 446 27.64 -16.31 -47.34
N PRO A 447 28.69 -15.74 -47.95
CA PRO A 447 30.04 -16.00 -47.46
C PRO A 447 30.72 -14.72 -46.99
N ASP A 448 31.65 -14.91 -46.07
CA ASP A 448 32.50 -13.90 -45.44
C ASP A 448 33.12 -12.92 -46.44
N GLU A 449 32.99 -11.62 -46.18
CA GLU A 449 33.86 -10.59 -46.77
C GLU A 449 34.10 -9.46 -45.75
N GLU A 450 35.30 -8.92 -45.87
CA GLU A 450 36.09 -8.23 -44.86
C GLU A 450 35.49 -6.88 -44.41
N LEU A 451 35.70 -6.57 -43.12
CA LEU A 451 35.42 -5.26 -42.54
C LEU A 451 36.45 -4.24 -43.04
N ASP A 452 36.13 -3.56 -44.13
CA ASP A 452 36.74 -2.26 -44.42
C ASP A 452 36.08 -1.19 -43.53
N ILE A 453 36.91 -0.60 -42.69
CA ILE A 453 36.56 0.56 -41.86
C ILE A 453 36.65 1.79 -42.76
N GLU A 454 35.52 2.22 -43.32
CA GLU A 454 35.38 3.58 -43.83
C GLU A 454 35.18 4.55 -42.66
N GLU A 455 36.10 5.51 -42.55
CA GLU A 455 36.01 6.68 -41.68
C GLU A 455 34.73 7.46 -42.00
N ASN A 456 33.74 7.36 -41.12
CA ASN A 456 32.57 8.23 -41.19
C ASN A 456 32.96 9.64 -40.74
N ASN A 457 32.74 10.58 -41.65
CA ASN A 457 32.71 12.01 -41.42
C ASN A 457 31.78 12.33 -40.25
N ASP A 458 32.31 13.04 -39.25
CA ASP A 458 31.54 13.65 -38.18
C ASP A 458 30.55 14.67 -38.77
N GLU A 459 29.25 14.35 -38.72
CA GLU A 459 28.20 15.36 -38.82
C GLU A 459 28.19 16.16 -37.52
N ASP A 460 28.50 17.46 -37.62
CA ASP A 460 28.44 18.44 -36.55
C ASP A 460 27.01 18.48 -35.96
N PHE A 461 26.83 17.79 -34.82
CA PHE A 461 25.67 18.01 -33.96
C PHE A 461 25.71 19.44 -33.41
N ASP A 462 24.59 20.17 -33.49
CA ASP A 462 24.45 21.51 -32.90
C ASP A 462 24.72 21.48 -31.39
N ILE A 463 25.94 21.87 -31.02
CA ILE A 463 26.46 21.92 -29.65
C ILE A 463 25.61 22.85 -28.75
N GLU A 464 24.84 23.78 -29.33
CA GLU A 464 23.96 24.70 -28.60
C GLU A 464 22.75 24.00 -27.96
N GLU A 465 22.11 23.03 -28.62
CA GLU A 465 20.91 22.37 -28.10
C GLU A 465 21.23 21.39 -26.94
N ILE A 466 22.37 20.68 -27.04
CA ILE A 466 22.92 19.86 -25.95
C ILE A 466 23.34 20.73 -24.76
N ASN A 467 23.75 21.98 -24.99
CA ASN A 467 24.10 22.93 -23.94
C ASN A 467 22.87 23.56 -23.25
N GLU A 468 21.74 23.72 -23.94
CA GLU A 468 20.46 24.17 -23.37
C GLU A 468 19.87 23.14 -22.39
N GLU A 469 19.82 21.85 -22.74
CA GLU A 469 19.34 20.79 -21.83
C GLU A 469 20.26 20.60 -20.61
N ARG A 470 21.57 20.87 -20.75
CA ARG A 470 22.53 20.85 -19.62
C ARG A 470 22.32 22.00 -18.62
N LYS A 471 21.64 23.08 -19.01
CA LYS A 471 21.39 24.26 -18.14
C LYS A 471 20.21 24.09 -17.17
N LYS A 472 19.22 23.24 -17.47
CA LYS A 472 17.99 23.08 -16.65
C LYS A 472 17.87 21.67 -16.06
N MET A 473 18.06 21.55 -14.74
CA MET A 473 17.82 20.29 -14.03
C MET A 473 16.43 20.27 -13.39
N SER A 474 15.51 19.49 -13.96
CA SER A 474 14.19 19.25 -13.36
C SER A 474 14.32 18.36 -12.10
N SER A 475 13.80 18.86 -10.96
CA SER A 475 13.86 18.29 -9.61
C SER A 475 15.29 18.11 -9.06
N PHE A 476 15.82 19.21 -8.54
CA PHE A 476 17.21 19.44 -8.17
C PHE A 476 17.51 19.12 -6.69
N VAL A 477 16.69 19.63 -5.77
CA VAL A 477 16.81 19.39 -4.32
C VAL A 477 15.45 19.35 -3.61
N LYS A 478 15.38 18.68 -2.46
CA LYS A 478 14.20 18.65 -1.60
C LYS A 478 14.58 18.94 -0.15
N PHE A 479 13.92 19.91 0.47
CA PHE A 479 13.98 20.09 1.91
C PHE A 479 12.97 19.13 2.56
N SER A 480 13.37 18.46 3.63
CA SER A 480 12.49 17.63 4.45
C SER A 480 12.63 17.96 5.92
N GLU A 481 11.49 17.95 6.60
CA GLU A 481 11.37 18.10 8.05
C GLU A 481 11.31 16.70 8.66
N ASN A 482 12.41 16.26 9.27
CA ASN A 482 12.44 14.98 10.00
C ASN A 482 12.00 15.18 11.48
N ASP A 483 12.08 16.42 11.97
CA ASP A 483 11.70 16.93 13.28
C ASP A 483 11.32 18.43 13.08
N PRO A 484 10.33 19.01 13.79
CA PRO A 484 10.01 20.45 13.73
C PRO A 484 11.19 21.41 13.92
N PHE A 485 12.31 20.94 14.44
CA PHE A 485 13.51 21.74 14.63
C PHE A 485 14.68 21.39 13.69
N ALA A 486 14.55 20.35 12.85
CA ALA A 486 15.63 19.84 11.99
C ALA A 486 15.21 19.74 10.51
N HIS A 487 15.97 20.40 9.64
CA HIS A 487 15.76 20.40 8.20
C HIS A 487 16.92 19.73 7.49
N SER A 488 16.61 18.80 6.60
CA SER A 488 17.60 18.15 5.73
C SER A 488 17.36 18.45 4.27
N LEU A 489 18.44 18.65 3.51
CA LEU A 489 18.45 18.81 2.06
C LEU A 489 18.79 17.47 1.40
N SER A 490 17.83 16.88 0.70
CA SER A 490 18.05 15.72 -0.14
C SER A 490 18.49 16.15 -1.54
N LEU A 491 19.60 15.59 -2.02
CA LEU A 491 20.12 15.87 -3.36
C LEU A 491 19.57 14.88 -4.38
N SER A 492 19.24 15.37 -5.59
CA SER A 492 18.93 14.48 -6.70
C SER A 492 20.15 13.63 -7.09
N LYS A 493 19.93 12.46 -7.71
CA LYS A 493 21.05 11.63 -8.20
C LYS A 493 21.87 12.33 -9.28
N LYS A 494 21.26 13.24 -10.06
CA LYS A 494 21.94 14.02 -11.09
C LYS A 494 22.87 15.05 -10.45
N LEU A 495 22.39 15.81 -9.48
CA LEU A 495 23.20 16.78 -8.74
C LEU A 495 24.33 16.10 -7.95
N LEU A 496 24.06 14.95 -7.31
CA LEU A 496 25.09 14.20 -6.58
C LEU A 496 26.24 13.77 -7.51
N ARG A 497 25.91 13.25 -8.70
CA ARG A 497 26.89 12.89 -9.72
C ARG A 497 27.69 14.11 -10.17
N PHE A 498 27.01 15.23 -10.40
CA PHE A 498 27.66 16.49 -10.75
C PHE A 498 28.63 16.97 -9.65
N CYS A 499 28.24 16.91 -8.37
CA CYS A 499 29.13 17.23 -7.26
C CYS A 499 30.38 16.35 -7.26
N THR A 500 30.22 15.05 -7.53
CA THR A 500 31.35 14.10 -7.62
C THR A 500 32.26 14.43 -8.79
N GLU A 501 31.71 14.71 -9.97
CA GLU A 501 32.47 15.07 -11.18
C GLU A 501 33.24 16.39 -11.02
N GLN A 502 32.67 17.37 -10.32
CA GLN A 502 33.31 18.66 -10.04
C GLN A 502 34.24 18.64 -8.82
N GLY A 503 34.39 17.51 -8.13
CA GLY A 503 35.17 17.42 -6.89
C GLY A 503 34.66 18.33 -5.76
N ALA A 504 33.37 18.66 -5.76
CA ALA A 504 32.77 19.57 -4.79
C ALA A 504 32.61 18.86 -3.43
N THR A 505 33.29 19.36 -2.40
CA THR A 505 33.25 18.74 -1.06
C THR A 505 32.22 19.38 -0.14
N HIS A 506 31.73 20.58 -0.48
CA HIS A 506 30.78 21.36 0.30
C HIS A 506 29.72 22.02 -0.56
N LEU A 507 28.59 22.31 0.08
CA LEU A 507 27.41 22.94 -0.51
C LEU A 507 27.01 24.13 0.34
N GLN A 508 27.04 25.31 -0.27
CA GLN A 508 26.65 26.58 0.35
C GLN A 508 25.31 27.02 -0.22
N ILE A 509 24.42 27.50 0.64
CA ILE A 509 23.15 28.10 0.20
C ILE A 509 23.18 29.57 0.61
N GLU A 510 22.98 30.44 -0.37
CA GLU A 510 22.98 31.89 -0.19
C GLU A 510 21.63 32.44 -0.65
N SER A 511 21.23 33.59 -0.10
CA SER A 511 20.10 34.35 -0.61
C SER A 511 20.56 35.75 -0.96
N HIS A 512 20.28 36.19 -2.19
CA HIS A 512 20.60 37.54 -2.67
C HIS A 512 19.30 38.31 -2.92
N LEU A 513 19.33 39.63 -2.70
CA LEU A 513 18.26 40.54 -3.07
C LEU A 513 18.59 41.10 -4.45
N GLU A 514 17.93 40.60 -5.48
CA GLU A 514 18.02 41.15 -6.84
C GLU A 514 16.64 41.64 -7.27
N ASN A 515 16.53 42.87 -7.76
CA ASN A 515 15.28 43.44 -8.29
C ASN A 515 14.07 43.35 -7.33
N ASN A 516 14.29 43.55 -6.03
CA ASN A 516 13.27 43.40 -4.97
C ASN A 516 12.69 41.98 -4.82
N ALA A 517 13.24 40.97 -5.50
CA ALA A 517 12.93 39.57 -5.28
C ALA A 517 14.09 38.91 -4.54
N LYS A 518 13.78 38.17 -3.47
CA LYS A 518 14.79 37.39 -2.75
C LYS A 518 14.98 36.06 -3.47
N GLU A 519 16.16 35.87 -4.04
CA GLU A 519 16.50 34.67 -4.81
C GLU A 519 17.45 33.79 -4.01
N VAL A 520 17.25 32.48 -4.08
CA VAL A 520 18.07 31.50 -3.36
C VAL A 520 18.99 30.77 -4.33
N TYR A 521 20.26 30.74 -3.97
CA TYR A 521 21.34 30.17 -4.77
C TYR A 521 22.01 29.02 -4.04
N LEU A 522 22.43 28.04 -4.82
CA LEU A 522 23.14 26.84 -4.40
C LEU A 522 24.54 26.84 -5.01
N LYS A 523 25.57 27.00 -4.19
CA LYS A 523 26.97 27.06 -4.60
C LYS A 523 27.75 25.85 -4.15
N LEU A 524 28.29 25.11 -5.11
CA LEU A 524 29.17 23.96 -4.87
C LEU A 524 30.62 24.44 -4.76
N ASN A 525 31.35 23.97 -3.75
CA ASN A 525 32.75 24.37 -3.57
C ASN A 525 33.60 23.27 -2.92
N SER A 526 34.91 23.40 -3.06
CA SER A 526 35.92 22.57 -2.40
C SER A 526 36.62 23.28 -1.23
N SER A 527 36.25 24.54 -0.94
CA SER A 527 36.94 25.41 0.02
C SER A 527 36.53 25.20 1.48
N GLY A 528 35.63 24.26 1.78
CA GLY A 528 35.13 24.04 3.13
C GLY A 528 33.96 24.94 3.56
N LYS A 529 33.38 25.74 2.64
CA LYS A 529 32.31 26.69 2.99
C LYS A 529 30.93 26.04 2.81
N GLY A 530 30.09 26.15 3.84
CA GLY A 530 28.74 25.59 3.83
C GLY A 530 28.66 24.20 4.43
N ALA A 531 27.64 23.43 4.06
CA ALA A 531 27.40 22.10 4.58
C ALA A 531 28.23 21.06 3.82
N SER A 532 28.92 20.19 4.55
CA SER A 532 29.77 19.15 3.96
C SER A 532 28.94 18.13 3.18
N LEU A 533 29.34 17.90 1.93
CA LEU A 533 28.78 16.89 1.03
C LEU A 533 29.34 15.48 1.28
N ILE A 534 30.39 15.37 2.10
CA ILE A 534 31.16 14.13 2.26
C ILE A 534 31.00 13.60 3.69
N ASN A 535 30.84 12.29 3.82
CA ASN A 535 30.83 11.55 5.08
C ASN A 535 32.25 11.36 5.63
N SER A 536 32.35 10.93 6.88
CA SER A 536 33.66 10.59 7.48
C SER A 536 34.37 9.42 6.79
N ASP A 537 33.64 8.61 6.01
CA ASP A 537 34.17 7.51 5.20
C ASP A 537 34.51 7.93 3.75
N TYR A 538 34.57 9.24 3.48
CA TYR A 538 34.83 9.83 2.16
C TYR A 538 33.76 9.53 1.09
N THR A 539 32.58 9.05 1.47
CA THR A 539 31.45 8.89 0.54
C THR A 539 30.55 10.15 0.48
N TYR A 540 29.89 10.38 -0.66
CA TYR A 540 28.98 11.52 -0.81
C TYR A 540 27.63 11.28 -0.09
N LYS A 541 27.18 12.29 0.66
CA LYS A 541 25.90 12.32 1.38
C LYS A 541 24.73 12.49 0.41
N LYS A 542 23.71 11.64 0.58
CA LYS A 542 22.42 11.80 -0.13
C LYS A 542 21.51 12.84 0.54
N SER A 543 21.74 13.11 1.83
CA SER A 543 20.98 14.04 2.64
C SER A 543 21.94 14.82 3.53
N ILE A 544 21.76 16.14 3.58
CA ILE A 544 22.65 17.07 4.29
C ILE A 544 21.83 17.80 5.34
N ASP A 545 22.33 17.93 6.57
CA ASP A 545 21.71 18.82 7.56
C ASP A 545 21.93 20.28 7.15
N VAL A 546 20.83 20.98 6.93
CA VAL A 546 20.81 22.40 6.53
C VAL A 546 19.97 23.22 7.48
N THR A 547 19.71 22.74 8.71
CA THR A 547 18.81 23.36 9.68
C THR A 547 19.12 24.84 9.92
N ASN A 548 20.38 25.17 10.20
CA ASN A 548 20.79 26.55 10.49
C ASN A 548 20.75 27.44 9.24
N ILE A 549 21.03 26.87 8.07
CA ILE A 549 20.99 27.56 6.78
C ILE A 549 19.54 27.87 6.42
N PHE A 550 18.64 26.89 6.55
CA PHE A 550 17.20 27.03 6.31
C PHE A 550 16.58 28.09 7.23
N LYS A 551 16.90 28.05 8.54
CA LYS A 551 16.43 29.07 9.50
C LYS A 551 16.95 30.46 9.17
N THR A 552 18.21 30.59 8.74
CA THR A 552 18.79 31.88 8.35
C THR A 552 18.09 32.45 7.11
N ILE A 553 17.88 31.64 6.08
CA ILE A 553 17.22 32.07 4.83
C ILE A 553 15.76 32.47 5.10
N ASN A 554 15.06 31.73 5.96
CA ASN A 554 13.66 31.96 6.30
C ASN A 554 13.42 32.93 7.47
N LYS A 555 14.45 33.61 7.98
CA LYS A 555 14.35 34.41 9.21
C LYS A 555 13.34 35.56 9.12
N GLU A 556 13.28 36.22 7.96
CA GLU A 556 12.47 37.42 7.74
C GLU A 556 11.23 37.15 6.88
N GLU A 557 11.31 36.17 5.98
CA GLU A 557 10.23 35.79 5.06
C GLU A 557 10.38 34.31 4.68
N GLU A 558 9.27 33.61 4.42
CA GLU A 558 9.27 32.19 4.04
C GLU A 558 9.75 32.02 2.58
N ASN A 559 11.07 31.88 2.40
CA ASN A 559 11.72 31.73 1.11
C ASN A 559 11.84 30.25 0.68
N LEU A 560 11.95 29.34 1.66
CA LEU A 560 12.06 27.90 1.46
C LEU A 560 10.98 27.15 2.23
N LYS A 561 10.41 26.09 1.64
CA LYS A 561 9.36 25.25 2.22
C LYS A 561 9.88 23.85 2.49
N SER A 562 9.66 23.32 3.70
CA SER A 562 10.21 22.06 4.21
C SER A 562 9.65 20.78 3.55
N THR A 563 8.86 20.91 2.48
CA THR A 563 8.28 19.80 1.71
C THR A 563 8.28 20.02 0.20
N ALA A 564 8.70 21.20 -0.27
CA ALA A 564 8.71 21.53 -1.68
C ALA A 564 9.90 20.91 -2.41
N TRP A 565 9.68 20.53 -3.66
CA TRP A 565 10.76 20.24 -4.60
C TRP A 565 11.22 21.54 -5.23
N TYR A 566 12.52 21.66 -5.46
CA TYR A 566 13.11 22.80 -6.14
C TYR A 566 13.76 22.33 -7.44
N SER A 567 13.57 23.05 -8.54
CA SER A 567 14.41 22.95 -9.73
C SER A 567 15.65 23.82 -9.57
N GLY A 568 16.71 23.50 -10.30
CA GLY A 568 17.95 24.26 -10.32
C GLY A 568 18.27 24.68 -11.74
N GLU A 569 18.47 25.98 -11.95
CA GLU A 569 19.00 26.57 -13.17
C GLU A 569 20.47 26.91 -12.94
N ARG A 570 21.35 26.37 -13.78
CA ARG A 570 22.79 26.62 -13.67
C ARG A 570 23.10 28.00 -14.24
N ILE A 571 23.62 28.90 -13.41
CA ILE A 571 23.98 30.27 -13.80
C ILE A 571 25.49 30.40 -13.97
N GLU A 572 26.26 29.73 -13.12
CA GLU A 572 27.71 29.61 -13.25
C GLU A 572 28.14 28.16 -13.07
N ASP A 573 29.43 27.88 -13.27
CA ASP A 573 29.93 26.51 -13.30
C ASP A 573 29.57 25.69 -12.06
N SER A 574 29.53 26.33 -10.90
CA SER A 574 29.19 25.71 -9.62
C SER A 574 28.03 26.40 -8.89
N VAL A 575 27.29 27.30 -9.56
CA VAL A 575 26.22 28.10 -8.96
C VAL A 575 24.89 27.82 -9.64
N PHE A 576 23.89 27.49 -8.83
CA PHE A 576 22.54 27.15 -9.28
C PHE A 576 21.52 28.02 -8.59
N LYS A 577 20.67 28.70 -9.36
CA LYS A 577 19.46 29.34 -8.83
C LYS A 577 18.37 28.30 -8.64
N ILE A 578 17.76 28.28 -7.46
CA ILE A 578 16.70 27.32 -7.16
C ILE A 578 15.31 27.93 -7.10
N THR A 579 14.34 27.24 -7.70
CA THR A 579 12.95 27.70 -7.79
C THR A 579 12.01 26.60 -7.34
N ALA A 580 11.02 26.94 -6.52
CA ALA A 580 10.05 25.96 -6.02
C ALA A 580 9.18 25.43 -7.17
N GLN A 581 9.04 24.10 -7.25
CA GLN A 581 8.13 23.43 -8.17
C GLN A 581 6.80 23.16 -7.46
N PHE A 582 5.74 23.79 -7.93
CA PHE A 582 4.37 23.48 -7.51
C PHE A 582 3.82 22.40 -8.43
N TRP A 583 3.65 21.19 -7.90
CA TRP A 583 2.92 20.13 -8.59
C TRP A 583 1.43 20.41 -8.36
N TYR A 584 0.72 20.83 -9.40
CA TYR A 584 -0.74 20.97 -9.40
C TYR A 584 -1.42 19.61 -9.54
#